data_AF-A0A5K1DPK3-F1
#
_entry.id   AF-A0A5K1DPK3-F1
#
_cell.length_a   1.000
_cell.length_b   1.000
_cell.length_c   1.000
_cell.angle_alpha   90.00
_cell.angle_beta   90.00
_cell.angle_gamma   90.00
#
_symmetry.space_group_name_H-M   'P 1'
#
loop_
_entity.id
_entity.type
_entity.pdbx_description
1 polymer ?
#
loop_
_entity_poly.entity_id
_entity_poly.type
_entity_poly.pdbx_seq_one_letter_code
_entity_poly.pdbx_strand_id
1 'polypeptide(L)'
;GGQWNTGGRCDLEKEPIQDITSITDNIDESRLAIAEDVIKQMKTPVTLLNITSLSKHRIDGHPSIYGRKPRQGSPASGRQDCSHWCLPGVPDTWNELLYSILSKQKTVSAV
;
A
#
# COMPACT_ATOMS: atom_id res chain seq x y z
N GLY A 1 6.78 9.99 -7.72
CA GLY A 1 6.81 10.53 -6.35
C GLY A 1 7.84 9.85 -5.45
N GLY A 2 8.04 10.38 -4.24
CA GLY A 2 9.19 9.98 -3.38
C GLY A 2 8.86 8.90 -2.33
N GLN A 3 9.90 8.32 -1.73
CA GLN A 3 9.76 7.28 -0.72
C GLN A 3 9.06 7.81 0.56
N TRP A 4 8.39 6.91 1.28
CA TRP A 4 7.66 7.21 2.52
C TRP A 4 8.55 7.82 3.62
N ASN A 5 9.86 7.55 3.60
CA ASN A 5 10.85 8.00 4.58
C ASN A 5 11.61 9.27 4.17
N THR A 6 11.49 9.74 2.93
CA THR A 6 12.23 10.91 2.43
C THR A 6 11.38 12.19 2.33
N GLY A 7 10.13 12.15 2.81
CA GLY A 7 9.21 13.27 2.65
C GLY A 7 8.81 13.49 1.20
N GLY A 8 8.75 12.40 0.42
CA GLY A 8 8.41 12.39 -0.99
C GLY A 8 7.15 13.17 -1.36
N ARG A 9 7.04 13.54 -2.63
CA ARG A 9 5.86 14.23 -3.19
C ARG A 9 4.98 13.26 -3.97
N CYS A 10 3.67 13.42 -3.84
CA CYS A 10 2.61 12.68 -4.53
C CYS A 10 1.46 13.60 -4.98
N ASP A 11 1.59 14.94 -4.89
CA ASP A 11 0.58 15.92 -5.30
C ASP A 11 0.37 16.05 -6.82
N LEU A 12 1.39 15.73 -7.61
CA LEU A 12 1.34 15.85 -9.07
C LEU A 12 0.89 14.56 -9.77
N GLU A 13 0.86 13.45 -9.03
CA GLU A 13 0.53 12.14 -9.58
C GLU A 13 -0.98 11.96 -9.59
N LYS A 14 -1.55 11.74 -10.78
CA LYS A 14 -3.01 11.58 -10.96
C LYS A 14 -3.39 10.24 -11.57
N GLU A 15 -2.39 9.47 -11.98
CA GLU A 15 -2.53 8.19 -12.64
C GLU A 15 -1.58 7.18 -11.98
N PRO A 16 -1.91 5.88 -12.01
CA PRO A 16 -0.98 4.85 -11.59
C PRO A 16 0.33 4.92 -12.38
N ILE A 17 1.42 4.50 -11.74
CA ILE A 17 2.70 4.33 -12.44
C ILE A 17 2.53 3.23 -13.48
N GLN A 18 2.76 3.57 -14.75
CA GLN A 18 2.62 2.64 -15.88
C GLN A 18 3.91 1.84 -16.15
N ASP A 19 5.07 2.40 -15.79
CA ASP A 19 6.35 1.74 -15.99
C ASP A 19 6.67 0.79 -14.83
N ILE A 20 6.39 -0.49 -15.03
CA ILE A 20 6.60 -1.56 -14.05
C ILE A 20 8.08 -1.72 -13.69
N THR A 21 9.00 -1.45 -14.62
CA THR A 21 10.45 -1.62 -14.39
C THR A 21 10.99 -0.60 -13.38
N SER A 22 10.50 0.64 -13.46
CA SER A 22 10.82 1.69 -12.48
C SER A 22 10.34 1.35 -11.06
N ILE A 23 9.31 0.51 -10.94
CA ILE A 23 8.72 0.11 -9.67
C ILE A 23 9.56 -0.98 -9.03
N THR A 24 9.92 -2.04 -9.77
CA THR A 24 10.67 -3.19 -9.26
C THR A 24 12.02 -2.77 -8.69
N ASP A 25 12.72 -1.85 -9.35
CA ASP A 25 14.07 -1.42 -8.95
C ASP A 25 14.08 -0.60 -7.65
N ASN A 26 12.92 -0.08 -7.24
CA ASN A 26 12.78 0.77 -6.08
C ASN A 26 12.09 0.07 -4.89
N ILE A 27 11.77 -1.24 -4.97
CA ILE A 27 11.15 -1.97 -3.85
C ILE A 27 12.28 -2.51 -2.98
N ASP A 28 12.37 -2.01 -1.75
CA ASP A 28 13.13 -2.70 -0.72
C ASP A 28 12.35 -3.95 -0.28
N GLU A 29 12.64 -5.07 -0.94
CA GLU A 29 12.02 -6.37 -0.64
C GLU A 29 12.57 -7.02 0.61
N SER A 30 13.62 -6.48 1.25
CA SER A 30 14.25 -7.11 2.42
C SER A 30 13.24 -7.33 3.55
N ARG A 31 12.34 -6.37 3.79
CA ARG A 31 11.30 -6.46 4.83
C ARG A 31 10.22 -7.47 4.47
N LEU A 32 9.86 -7.55 3.19
CA LEU A 32 8.88 -8.51 2.71
C LEU A 32 9.45 -9.93 2.81
N ALA A 33 10.69 -10.15 2.40
CA ALA A 33 11.39 -11.42 2.52
C ALA A 33 11.48 -11.89 3.98
N ILE A 34 11.81 -10.99 4.91
CA ILE A 34 11.81 -11.30 6.35
C ILE A 34 10.40 -11.73 6.81
N ALA A 35 9.36 -11.00 6.40
CA ALA A 35 7.99 -11.35 6.77
C ALA A 35 7.58 -12.72 6.22
N GLU A 36 7.90 -13.02 4.97
CA GLU A 36 7.67 -14.33 4.34
C GLU A 36 8.40 -15.45 5.07
N ASP A 37 9.67 -15.25 5.43
CA ASP A 37 10.48 -16.24 6.13
C ASP A 37 10.00 -16.50 7.55
N VAL A 38 9.57 -15.46 8.27
CA VAL A 38 8.96 -15.62 9.59
C VAL A 38 7.65 -16.39 9.47
N ILE A 39 6.78 -16.03 8.52
CA ILE A 39 5.48 -16.68 8.31
C ILE A 39 5.64 -18.17 7.99
N LYS A 40 6.63 -18.55 7.17
CA LYS A 40 6.95 -19.97 6.87
C LYS A 40 7.32 -20.78 8.13
N GLN A 41 7.84 -20.13 9.16
CA GLN A 41 8.28 -20.76 10.41
C GLN A 41 7.21 -20.76 11.51
N MET A 42 6.06 -20.12 11.28
CA MET A 42 5.00 -20.03 12.27
C MET A 42 4.29 -21.37 12.47
N LYS A 43 4.03 -21.74 13.74
CA LYS A 43 3.22 -22.92 14.08
C LYS A 43 1.75 -22.77 13.66
N THR A 44 1.23 -21.54 13.75
CA THR A 44 -0.14 -21.22 13.32
C THR A 44 -0.09 -20.84 11.84
N PRO A 45 -0.86 -21.49 10.95
CA PRO A 45 -0.90 -21.14 9.54
C PRO A 45 -1.34 -19.68 9.35
N VAL A 46 -0.51 -18.90 8.67
CA VAL A 46 -0.82 -17.52 8.30
C VAL A 46 -0.69 -17.39 6.79
N THR A 47 -1.71 -16.82 6.15
CA THR A 47 -1.66 -16.45 4.73
C THR A 47 -1.24 -14.99 4.62
N LEU A 48 -0.10 -14.72 3.98
CA LEU A 48 0.34 -13.36 3.72
C LEU A 48 -0.42 -12.77 2.54
N LEU A 49 -1.15 -11.67 2.76
CA LEU A 49 -1.71 -10.87 1.68
C LEU A 49 -0.63 -9.90 1.15
N ASN A 50 0.14 -10.32 0.15
CA ASN A 50 1.19 -9.50 -0.44
C ASN A 50 0.61 -8.41 -1.35
N ILE A 51 0.40 -7.22 -0.79
CA ILE A 51 -0.10 -6.02 -1.47
C ILE A 51 1.01 -5.04 -1.88
N THR A 52 2.27 -5.38 -1.66
CA THR A 52 3.40 -4.43 -1.76
C THR A 52 3.53 -3.85 -3.17
N SER A 53 3.63 -4.72 -4.17
CA SER A 53 3.82 -4.29 -5.56
C SER A 53 2.59 -3.52 -6.07
N LEU A 54 1.37 -4.07 -5.91
CA LEU A 54 0.15 -3.43 -6.41
C LEU A 54 -0.07 -2.05 -5.80
N SER A 55 0.21 -1.88 -4.51
CA SER A 55 0.00 -0.61 -3.81
C SER A 55 1.02 0.43 -4.26
N LYS A 56 2.24 0.00 -4.58
CA LYS A 56 3.28 0.90 -5.04
C LYS A 56 3.00 1.51 -6.42
N HIS A 57 2.27 0.80 -7.29
CA HIS A 57 1.82 1.37 -8.56
C HIS A 57 0.87 2.55 -8.35
N ARG A 58 0.18 2.60 -7.21
CA ARG A 58 -0.96 3.50 -6.98
C ARG A 58 -0.59 4.80 -6.31
N ILE A 59 0.50 5.45 -6.72
CA ILE A 59 0.91 6.72 -6.09
C ILE A 59 -0.16 7.83 -6.21
N ASP A 60 -1.04 7.72 -7.21
CA ASP A 60 -2.24 8.55 -7.42
C ASP A 60 -3.31 8.40 -6.32
N GLY A 61 -3.27 7.30 -5.56
CA GLY A 61 -4.27 7.00 -4.53
C GLY A 61 -4.07 7.74 -3.20
N HIS A 62 -3.02 8.55 -3.07
CA HIS A 62 -2.68 9.23 -1.82
C HIS A 62 -3.45 10.56 -1.64
N PRO A 63 -3.83 10.93 -0.40
CA PRO A 63 -4.46 12.23 -0.11
C PRO A 63 -3.58 13.43 -0.41
N SER A 64 -2.25 13.26 -0.39
CA SER A 64 -1.28 14.33 -0.62
C SER A 64 -1.57 15.55 0.28
N ILE A 65 -1.77 16.74 -0.30
CA ILE A 65 -2.08 17.98 0.43
C ILE A 65 -3.44 17.96 1.14
N TYR A 66 -4.33 17.03 0.77
CA TYR A 66 -5.68 16.92 1.33
C TYR A 66 -5.74 16.00 2.57
N GLY A 67 -4.64 15.32 2.92
CA GLY A 67 -4.60 14.37 4.04
C GLY A 67 -4.53 15.01 5.43
N ARG A 68 -4.25 16.32 5.54
CA ARG A 68 -4.14 17.01 6.82
C ARG A 68 -4.91 18.32 6.81
N LYS A 69 -5.70 18.56 7.86
CA LYS A 69 -6.23 19.90 8.13
C LYS A 69 -5.08 20.83 8.53
N PRO A 70 -4.97 22.04 7.95
CA PRO A 70 -4.00 23.02 8.42
C PRO A 70 -4.27 23.32 9.91
N ARG A 71 -3.23 23.26 10.76
CA ARG A 71 -3.34 23.75 12.14
C ARG A 71 -3.55 25.26 12.07
N GLN A 72 -4.52 25.79 12.83
CA GLN A 72 -4.74 27.25 12.90
C GLN A 72 -3.42 27.96 13.23
N GLY A 73 -3.05 28.95 12.42
CA GLY A 73 -1.84 29.75 12.62
C GLY A 73 -0.54 29.15 12.05
N SER A 74 -0.57 27.98 11.41
CA SER A 74 0.54 27.47 10.61
C SER A 74 0.15 27.49 9.14
N PRO A 75 1.01 27.96 8.22
CA PRO A 75 0.81 27.67 6.79
C PRO A 75 0.64 26.15 6.67
N ALA A 76 -0.20 25.66 5.75
CA ALA A 76 -0.24 24.25 5.40
C ALA A 76 1.16 23.84 4.95
N SER A 77 2.03 23.47 5.89
CA SER A 77 3.47 23.59 5.74
C SER A 77 3.95 22.41 4.92
N GLY A 78 3.86 22.52 3.59
CA GLY A 78 4.59 21.79 2.55
C GLY A 78 4.62 20.27 2.59
N ARG A 79 4.00 19.62 3.58
CA ARG A 79 4.17 18.21 3.89
C ARG A 79 2.92 17.46 3.47
N GLN A 80 3.07 16.73 2.38
CA GLN A 80 2.03 15.90 1.78
C GLN A 80 1.88 14.60 2.56
N ASP A 81 0.68 14.05 2.56
CA ASP A 81 0.42 12.70 3.04
C ASP A 81 0.52 11.70 1.89
N CYS A 82 1.69 11.09 1.75
CA CYS A 82 1.98 10.03 0.78
C CYS A 82 2.10 8.65 1.46
N SER A 83 1.46 8.48 2.62
CA SER A 83 1.50 7.22 3.40
C SER A 83 0.11 6.65 3.64
N HIS A 84 -0.90 7.52 3.76
CA HIS A 84 -2.31 7.11 3.84
C HIS A 84 -2.94 7.05 2.45
N TRP A 85 -4.15 6.51 2.38
CA TRP A 85 -4.89 6.34 1.13
C TRP A 85 -6.20 7.13 1.16
N CYS A 86 -6.58 7.68 0.02
CA CYS A 86 -7.94 8.18 -0.20
C CYS A 86 -8.94 7.02 -0.14
N LEU A 87 -10.18 7.34 0.27
CA LEU A 87 -11.33 6.45 0.18
C LEU A 87 -12.45 7.14 -0.60
N PRO A 88 -13.10 6.45 -1.57
CA PRO A 88 -12.76 5.11 -2.07
C PRO A 88 -11.37 5.08 -2.74
N GLY A 89 -10.70 3.91 -2.76
CA GLY A 89 -9.33 3.81 -3.28
C GLY A 89 -8.63 2.45 -3.08
N VAL A 90 -7.31 2.50 -2.96
CA VAL A 90 -6.42 1.31 -2.88
C VAL A 90 -6.82 0.32 -1.78
N PRO A 91 -7.23 0.75 -0.57
CA PRO A 91 -7.68 -0.19 0.46
C PRO A 91 -8.91 -1.01 0.07
N ASP A 92 -9.75 -0.53 -0.85
CA ASP A 92 -10.91 -1.28 -1.32
C ASP A 92 -10.45 -2.52 -2.12
N THR A 93 -9.44 -2.37 -2.98
CA THR A 93 -8.81 -3.51 -3.68
C THR A 93 -8.20 -4.51 -2.72
N TRP A 94 -7.58 -4.06 -1.61
CA TRP A 94 -7.06 -4.97 -0.60
C TRP A 94 -8.18 -5.79 0.04
N ASN A 95 -9.32 -5.15 0.32
CA ASN A 95 -10.49 -5.82 0.88
C ASN A 95 -11.11 -6.81 -0.11
N GLU A 96 -11.14 -6.51 -1.41
CA GLU A 96 -11.59 -7.45 -2.44
C GLU A 96 -10.70 -8.71 -2.51
N LEU A 97 -9.36 -8.53 -2.46
CA LEU A 97 -8.43 -9.65 -2.43
C LEU A 97 -8.59 -10.50 -1.16
N LEU A 98 -8.72 -9.85 -0.01
CA LEU A 98 -8.99 -10.54 1.26
C LEU A 98 -10.29 -11.34 1.19
N TYR A 99 -11.36 -10.72 0.70
CA TYR A 99 -12.66 -11.37 0.53
C TYR A 99 -12.57 -12.60 -0.38
N SER A 100 -11.83 -12.51 -1.48
CA SER A 100 -11.59 -13.63 -2.40
C SER A 100 -10.90 -14.81 -1.71
N ILE A 101 -9.86 -14.54 -0.90
CA ILE A 101 -9.13 -15.57 -0.13
C ILE A 101 -10.07 -16.25 0.87
N LEU A 102 -10.80 -15.47 1.66
CA LEU A 102 -11.72 -15.99 2.67
C LEU A 102 -12.87 -16.79 2.04
N SER A 103 -13.36 -16.36 0.87
CA SER A 103 -14.41 -17.05 0.13
C SER A 103 -13.92 -18.39 -0.43
N LYS A 104 -12.68 -18.47 -0.91
CA LYS A 104 -12.06 -19.73 -1.38
C LYS A 104 -11.75 -20.71 -0.24
N GLN A 105 -11.44 -20.22 0.96
CA GLN A 105 -11.19 -21.09 2.12
C GLN A 105 -12.46 -21.81 2.60
N LYS A 106 -13.63 -21.17 2.49
CA LYS A 106 -14.92 -21.84 2.80
C LYS A 106 -15.18 -23.06 1.92
N THR A 107 -14.71 -23.06 0.67
CA THR A 107 -14.88 -24.19 -0.25
C THR A 107 -13.93 -25.37 0.00
N VAL A 108 -12.78 -25.16 0.65
CA VAL A 108 -11.82 -26.25 0.94
C VAL A 108 -12.18 -27.02 2.21
N SER A 109 -12.89 -26.41 3.16
CA SER A 109 -13.42 -27.11 4.34
C SER A 109 -14.77 -27.80 4.11
N ALA A 110 -15.34 -27.72 2.91
CA ALA A 110 -16.66 -28.27 2.56
C ALA A 110 -16.59 -29.49 1.62
N VAL A 111 -15.41 -30.10 1.45
CA VAL A 111 -15.19 -31.35 0.69
C VAL A 111 -14.48 -32.37 1.58
#